data_AF-A0A2E2TY64-F1
#
_entry.id   AF-A0A2E2TY64-F1
#
_cell.length_a   1.000
_cell.length_b   1.000
_cell.length_c   1.000
_cell.angle_alpha   90.00
_cell.angle_beta   90.00
_cell.angle_gamma   90.00
#
_symmetry.space_group_name_H-M   'P 1'
#
loop_
_entity.id
_entity.type
_entity.pdbx_description
1 polymer ?
#
loop_
_entity_poly.entity_id
_entity_poly.type
_entity_poly.pdbx_seq_one_letter_code
_entity_poly.pdbx_strand_id
1 'polypeptide(L)'
;MNIFQKPFSCRASFISWLLLLGFIAIEVFKAKWKVCLPDGDCESYLQMVYHWGYSADILPHHAMRVLPSMIVYTVSQLGINEHMGFWLLSITSFILFAVGTYTLLAEKDRVSLLPVSLTLLLLSAHWAMTYSLSHFYQATDALIYPFGLLMFYFLRQNNSSGILLIGLLGCLVRQNLFVFGFFGLMQIAYVSGKKSDVLKLIVLCLGYVGATKYYQASGALLAHLIPPADYISLSVLWSVWLESELTWLLLPAIPVLLRNPEGVFNFFKRYPAVLMYGLIVTAQPFIAFDMTGQANFVRIAMQGIWPLYLAGAYSLISVAPNRKEQCLWVLYSLLLASTYSHSFRAMLVLFALLLLSVSAWRERNAIQSA
;
A
#
# COMPACT_ATOMS: atom_id res chain seq x y z
N MET A 1 -10.38 -1.72 -24.00
CA MET A 1 -10.77 -0.70 -23.01
C MET A 1 -10.36 0.66 -23.57
N ASN A 2 -11.31 1.56 -23.88
CA ASN A 2 -11.04 2.90 -24.44
C ASN A 2 -10.74 3.91 -23.28
N ILE A 3 -9.73 3.62 -22.47
CA ILE A 3 -9.41 4.38 -21.22
C ILE A 3 -8.84 5.77 -21.54
N PHE A 4 -8.28 5.94 -22.73
CA PHE A 4 -7.60 7.18 -23.13
C PHE A 4 -8.46 8.21 -23.87
N GLN A 5 -9.74 7.92 -24.16
CA GLN A 5 -10.52 8.80 -25.05
C GLN A 5 -11.25 9.98 -24.39
N LYS A 6 -11.34 10.08 -23.05
CA LYS A 6 -12.00 11.24 -22.39
C LYS A 6 -11.35 11.79 -21.09
N PRO A 7 -10.02 11.75 -20.86
CA PRO A 7 -9.46 12.30 -19.62
C PRO A 7 -9.46 13.84 -19.52
N PHE A 8 -9.76 14.58 -20.59
CA PHE A 8 -9.56 16.05 -20.61
C PHE A 8 -10.79 16.91 -20.87
N SER A 9 -12.01 16.34 -20.93
CA SER A 9 -13.20 17.13 -21.30
C SER A 9 -13.76 18.01 -20.18
N CYS A 10 -13.17 18.02 -18.98
CA CYS A 10 -13.63 18.80 -17.83
C CYS A 10 -12.46 19.52 -17.14
N ARG A 11 -12.59 20.83 -16.88
CA ARG A 11 -11.56 21.67 -16.22
C ARG A 11 -11.05 21.07 -14.90
N ALA A 12 -11.93 20.46 -14.11
CA ALA A 12 -11.56 19.82 -12.84
C ALA A 12 -10.68 18.57 -13.03
N SER A 13 -10.85 17.86 -14.15
CA SER A 13 -10.01 16.71 -14.48
C SER A 13 -8.59 17.14 -14.87
N PHE A 14 -8.44 18.23 -15.63
CA PHE A 14 -7.11 18.79 -15.93
C PHE A 14 -6.36 19.25 -14.68
N ILE A 15 -7.03 19.99 -13.79
CA ILE A 15 -6.42 20.45 -12.51
C ILE A 15 -6.01 19.25 -11.65
N SER A 16 -6.84 18.21 -11.58
CA SER A 16 -6.52 16.99 -10.83
C SER A 16 -5.26 16.31 -11.35
N TRP A 17 -5.12 16.17 -12.66
CA TRP A 17 -3.90 15.62 -13.27
C TRP A 17 -2.68 16.49 -13.02
N LEU A 18 -2.82 17.81 -13.13
CA LEU A 18 -1.71 18.74 -12.86
C LEU A 18 -1.24 18.65 -11.40
N LEU A 19 -2.17 18.59 -10.44
CA LEU A 19 -1.84 18.41 -9.02
C LEU A 19 -1.16 17.06 -8.75
N LEU A 20 -1.69 15.98 -9.33
CA LEU A 20 -1.13 14.63 -9.15
C LEU A 20 0.28 14.53 -9.73
N LEU A 21 0.46 14.97 -10.98
CA LEU A 21 1.76 14.92 -11.66
C LEU A 21 2.77 15.86 -11.00
N GLY A 22 2.33 17.05 -10.57
CA GLY A 22 3.18 17.98 -9.81
C GLY A 22 3.67 17.38 -8.49
N PHE A 23 2.78 16.73 -7.74
CA PHE A 23 3.14 16.03 -6.51
C PHE A 23 4.12 14.87 -6.77
N ILE A 24 3.82 14.03 -7.77
CA ILE A 24 4.72 12.92 -8.16
C ILE A 24 6.11 13.44 -8.50
N ALA A 25 6.19 14.50 -9.31
CA ALA A 25 7.47 15.10 -9.68
C ALA A 25 8.24 15.58 -8.44
N ILE A 26 7.58 16.30 -7.53
CA ILE A 26 8.19 16.79 -6.29
C ILE A 26 8.76 15.64 -5.46
N GLU A 27 8.00 14.56 -5.23
CA GLU A 27 8.47 13.44 -4.42
C GLU A 27 9.63 12.68 -5.07
N VAL A 28 9.59 12.50 -6.40
CA VAL A 28 10.70 11.90 -7.15
C VAL A 28 11.96 12.80 -7.10
N PHE A 29 11.81 14.13 -7.21
CA PHE A 29 12.95 15.06 -7.12
C PHE A 29 13.54 15.17 -5.70
N LYS A 30 12.72 15.04 -4.66
CA LYS A 30 13.17 15.03 -3.27
C LYS A 30 13.94 13.75 -2.92
N ALA A 31 13.65 12.64 -3.59
CA ALA A 31 14.25 11.36 -3.33
C ALA A 31 15.75 11.37 -3.67
N LYS A 32 16.59 11.58 -2.65
CA LYS A 32 18.04 11.51 -2.80
C LYS A 32 18.45 10.04 -2.91
N TRP A 33 19.29 9.74 -3.90
CA TRP A 33 19.95 8.43 -4.00
C TRP A 33 20.75 8.17 -2.73
N LYS A 34 20.36 7.15 -1.95
CA LYS A 34 21.17 6.62 -0.87
C LYS A 34 22.05 5.47 -1.34
N VAL A 35 23.34 5.57 -1.07
CA VAL A 35 24.33 4.55 -1.42
C VAL A 35 23.97 3.23 -0.73
N CYS A 36 24.17 2.11 -1.43
CA CYS A 36 24.05 0.78 -0.83
C CYS A 36 25.14 0.62 0.23
N LEU A 37 24.74 0.43 1.48
CA LEU A 37 25.70 0.17 2.56
C LEU A 37 26.23 -1.27 2.44
N PRO A 38 27.51 -1.52 2.76
CA PRO A 38 28.04 -2.87 2.91
C PRO A 38 27.16 -3.68 3.87
N ASP A 39 26.95 -4.97 3.58
CA ASP A 39 26.12 -5.90 4.36
C ASP A 39 24.62 -5.53 4.45
N GLY A 40 24.14 -4.58 3.64
CA GLY A 40 22.74 -4.21 3.58
C GLY A 40 21.92 -5.10 2.63
N ASP A 41 20.59 -5.13 2.80
CA ASP A 41 19.64 -5.87 1.94
C ASP A 41 19.86 -5.63 0.43
N CYS A 42 20.38 -4.44 0.06
CA CYS A 42 20.67 -4.06 -1.32
C CYS A 42 21.69 -4.96 -2.00
N GLU A 43 22.64 -5.53 -1.26
CA GLU A 43 23.60 -6.48 -1.80
C GLU A 43 22.91 -7.78 -2.22
N SER A 44 22.01 -8.31 -1.39
CA SER A 44 21.20 -9.49 -1.75
C SER A 44 20.40 -9.23 -3.03
N TYR A 45 19.79 -8.04 -3.17
CA TYR A 45 19.00 -7.70 -4.37
C TYR A 45 19.85 -7.56 -5.63
N LEU A 46 21.07 -7.02 -5.52
CA LEU A 46 22.02 -6.92 -6.63
C LEU A 46 22.56 -8.29 -7.06
N GLN A 47 22.92 -9.15 -6.10
CA GLN A 47 23.32 -10.53 -6.40
C GLN A 47 22.18 -11.29 -7.10
N MET A 48 20.93 -11.08 -6.64
CA MET A 48 19.74 -11.63 -7.29
C MET A 48 19.50 -11.11 -8.71
N VAL A 49 20.13 -10.04 -9.18
CA VAL A 49 19.98 -9.62 -10.60
C VAL A 49 20.55 -10.70 -11.52
N TYR A 50 21.67 -11.30 -11.13
CA TYR A 50 22.39 -12.26 -11.94
C TYR A 50 22.11 -13.71 -11.55
N HIS A 51 21.60 -13.94 -10.33
CA HIS A 51 21.40 -15.28 -9.77
C HIS A 51 19.96 -15.41 -9.26
N TRP A 52 19.04 -15.83 -10.14
CA TRP A 52 17.60 -15.99 -9.81
C TRP A 52 17.26 -17.30 -9.12
N GLY A 53 18.16 -18.27 -9.21
CA GLY A 53 18.05 -19.52 -8.48
C GLY A 53 18.42 -19.33 -7.01
N TYR A 54 18.21 -20.38 -6.22
CA TYR A 54 18.75 -20.41 -4.86
C TYR A 54 20.28 -20.20 -4.88
N SER A 55 20.76 -19.24 -4.10
CA SER A 55 22.19 -19.08 -3.78
C SER A 55 22.34 -19.04 -2.26
N ALA A 56 23.38 -19.68 -1.74
CA ALA A 56 23.73 -19.62 -0.32
C ALA A 56 24.18 -18.21 0.12
N ASP A 57 24.60 -17.38 -0.84
CA ASP A 57 25.04 -16.00 -0.58
C ASP A 57 23.85 -15.04 -0.40
N ILE A 58 22.64 -15.45 -0.81
CA ILE A 58 21.41 -14.68 -0.63
C ILE A 58 20.77 -15.05 0.70
N LEU A 59 20.51 -14.03 1.52
CA LEU A 59 19.83 -14.24 2.80
C LEU A 59 18.47 -14.97 2.60
N PRO A 60 18.17 -16.04 3.36
CA PRO A 60 16.97 -16.87 3.12
C PRO A 60 15.64 -16.10 3.14
N HIS A 61 15.54 -15.01 3.91
CA HIS A 61 14.33 -14.18 3.96
C HIS A 61 14.17 -13.26 2.72
N HIS A 62 15.22 -13.10 1.92
CA HIS A 62 15.25 -12.39 0.64
C HIS A 62 15.12 -13.33 -0.56
N ALA A 63 15.52 -14.60 -0.42
CA ALA A 63 15.65 -15.54 -1.54
C ALA A 63 14.39 -15.71 -2.39
N MET A 64 13.19 -15.54 -1.82
CA MET A 64 11.92 -15.63 -2.56
C MET A 64 11.54 -14.32 -3.28
N ARG A 65 12.23 -13.21 -3.06
CA ARG A 65 11.88 -11.85 -3.56
C ARG A 65 12.55 -11.52 -4.89
N VAL A 66 12.56 -12.46 -5.82
CA VAL A 66 13.36 -12.41 -7.05
C VAL A 66 12.77 -11.55 -8.17
N LEU A 67 11.45 -11.33 -8.20
CA LEU A 67 10.79 -10.69 -9.34
C LEU A 67 11.34 -9.28 -9.66
N PRO A 68 11.59 -8.40 -8.67
CA PRO A 68 12.17 -7.09 -8.94
C PRO A 68 13.56 -7.19 -9.59
N SER A 69 14.41 -8.10 -9.11
CA SER A 69 15.74 -8.34 -9.67
C SER A 69 15.68 -8.92 -11.09
N MET A 70 14.70 -9.79 -11.40
CA MET A 70 14.46 -10.29 -12.76
C MET A 70 14.06 -9.17 -13.73
N ILE A 71 13.20 -8.24 -13.28
CA ILE A 71 12.83 -7.06 -14.08
C ILE A 71 14.06 -6.19 -14.32
N VAL A 72 14.87 -5.95 -13.30
CA VAL A 72 16.10 -5.14 -13.41
C VAL A 72 17.11 -5.79 -14.36
N TYR A 73 17.29 -7.11 -14.30
CA TYR A 73 18.13 -7.82 -15.27
C TYR A 73 17.64 -7.62 -16.70
N THR A 74 16.32 -7.74 -16.92
CA THR A 74 15.75 -7.56 -18.26
C THR A 74 16.03 -6.15 -18.80
N VAL A 75 15.92 -5.15 -17.92
CA VAL A 75 16.24 -3.75 -18.23
C VAL A 75 17.75 -3.56 -18.44
N SER A 76 18.62 -4.29 -17.75
CA SER A 76 20.06 -4.22 -17.93
C SER A 76 20.55 -4.82 -19.25
N GLN A 77 19.84 -5.82 -19.78
CA GLN A 77 20.07 -6.29 -21.16
C GLN A 77 19.81 -5.22 -22.22
N LEU A 78 19.11 -4.13 -21.88
CA LEU A 78 18.89 -2.96 -22.75
C LEU A 78 19.96 -1.87 -22.54
N GLY A 79 21.02 -2.14 -21.79
CA GLY A 79 22.13 -1.19 -21.54
C GLY A 79 21.92 -0.25 -20.35
N ILE A 80 20.89 -0.49 -19.53
CA ILE A 80 20.63 0.32 -18.33
C ILE A 80 21.32 -0.35 -17.12
N ASN A 81 22.21 0.37 -16.43
CA ASN A 81 22.86 -0.15 -15.22
C ASN A 81 21.81 -0.59 -14.16
N GLU A 82 22.13 -1.62 -13.37
CA GLU A 82 21.24 -2.26 -12.40
C GLU A 82 20.70 -1.29 -11.34
N HIS A 83 21.55 -0.38 -10.85
CA HIS A 83 21.18 0.65 -9.90
C HIS A 83 20.10 1.57 -10.48
N MET A 84 20.30 1.99 -11.74
CA MET A 84 19.31 2.76 -12.49
C MET A 84 18.04 1.93 -12.72
N GLY A 85 18.17 0.63 -12.99
CA GLY A 85 17.04 -0.30 -13.13
C GLY A 85 16.17 -0.35 -11.87
N PHE A 86 16.76 -0.53 -10.69
CA PHE A 86 16.02 -0.53 -9.42
C PHE A 86 15.37 0.82 -9.12
N TRP A 87 16.06 1.92 -9.43
CA TRP A 87 15.52 3.27 -9.29
C TRP A 87 14.31 3.50 -10.20
N LEU A 88 14.42 3.15 -11.49
CA LEU A 88 13.32 3.22 -12.45
C LEU A 88 12.15 2.35 -12.02
N LEU A 89 12.40 1.14 -11.51
CA LEU A 89 11.36 0.24 -11.04
C LEU A 89 10.61 0.82 -9.83
N SER A 90 11.33 1.43 -8.88
CA SER A 90 10.74 2.08 -7.71
C SER A 90 9.89 3.29 -8.09
N ILE A 91 10.39 4.16 -8.98
CA ILE A 91 9.63 5.31 -9.51
C ILE A 91 8.41 4.84 -10.28
N THR A 92 8.57 3.85 -11.16
CA THR A 92 7.47 3.33 -11.96
C THR A 92 6.39 2.74 -11.07
N SER A 93 6.77 1.99 -10.03
CA SER A 93 5.83 1.46 -9.05
C SER A 93 5.07 2.57 -8.31
N PHE A 94 5.77 3.65 -7.95
CA PHE A 94 5.15 4.81 -7.33
C PHE A 94 4.13 5.51 -8.24
N ILE A 95 4.51 5.77 -9.49
CA ILE A 95 3.64 6.38 -10.50
C ILE A 95 2.42 5.49 -10.75
N LEU A 96 2.61 4.19 -10.95
CA LEU A 96 1.53 3.24 -11.24
C LEU A 96 0.51 3.19 -10.12
N PHE A 97 0.95 3.19 -8.87
CA PHE A 97 0.03 3.20 -7.73
C PHE A 97 -0.67 4.55 -7.56
N ALA A 98 0.04 5.67 -7.74
CA ALA A 98 -0.55 7.01 -7.67
C ALA A 98 -1.64 7.20 -8.74
N VAL A 99 -1.31 6.90 -10.00
CA VAL A 99 -2.23 6.99 -11.14
C VAL A 99 -3.37 5.98 -11.01
N GLY A 100 -3.05 4.75 -10.60
CA GLY A 100 -4.05 3.71 -10.38
C GLY A 100 -5.05 4.09 -9.31
N THR A 101 -4.57 4.61 -8.17
CA THR A 101 -5.43 5.04 -7.05
C THR A 101 -6.33 6.20 -7.47
N TYR A 102 -5.77 7.21 -8.13
CA TYR A 102 -6.56 8.32 -8.67
C TYR A 102 -7.63 7.83 -9.64
N THR A 103 -7.27 6.97 -10.60
CA THR A 103 -8.20 6.43 -11.59
C THR A 103 -9.32 5.64 -10.91
N LEU A 104 -8.96 4.80 -9.94
CA LEU A 104 -9.88 3.99 -9.15
C LEU A 104 -10.89 4.85 -8.37
N LEU A 105 -10.46 5.95 -7.77
CA LEU A 105 -11.32 6.87 -7.02
C LEU A 105 -12.16 7.75 -7.97
N ALA A 106 -11.57 8.21 -9.07
CA ALA A 106 -12.23 9.04 -10.06
C ALA A 106 -13.33 8.29 -10.84
N GLU A 107 -13.33 6.95 -10.85
CA GLU A 107 -14.47 6.16 -11.37
C GLU A 107 -15.80 6.56 -10.73
N LYS A 108 -15.79 6.97 -9.46
CA LYS A 108 -17.00 7.36 -8.71
C LYS A 108 -17.36 8.83 -8.85
N ASP A 109 -16.38 9.71 -9.06
CA ASP A 109 -16.60 11.15 -9.16
C ASP A 109 -15.48 11.83 -9.96
N ARG A 110 -15.67 12.02 -11.27
CA ARG A 110 -14.65 12.59 -12.17
C ARG A 110 -14.57 14.11 -12.14
N VAL A 111 -15.55 14.78 -11.55
CA VAL A 111 -15.75 16.23 -11.70
C VAL A 111 -15.27 16.99 -10.46
N SER A 112 -15.08 16.30 -9.33
CA SER A 112 -14.57 16.92 -8.11
C SER A 112 -13.04 16.84 -7.97
N LEU A 113 -12.50 17.67 -7.07
CA LEU A 113 -11.10 17.60 -6.64
C LEU A 113 -10.87 16.50 -5.57
N LEU A 114 -11.92 15.79 -5.18
CA LEU A 114 -11.88 14.85 -4.08
C LEU A 114 -11.05 13.59 -4.36
N PRO A 115 -11.14 12.95 -5.56
CA PRO A 115 -10.29 11.80 -5.86
C PRO A 115 -8.81 12.13 -5.82
N VAL A 116 -8.42 13.29 -6.37
CA VAL A 116 -7.01 13.72 -6.33
C VAL A 116 -6.59 14.03 -4.91
N SER A 117 -7.40 14.74 -4.11
CA SER A 117 -7.03 15.02 -2.72
C SER A 117 -6.86 13.74 -1.92
N LEU A 118 -7.77 12.77 -2.05
CA LEU A 118 -7.68 11.49 -1.35
C LEU A 118 -6.49 10.63 -1.82
N THR A 119 -6.16 10.72 -3.11
CA THR A 119 -4.94 10.08 -3.65
C THR A 119 -3.70 10.72 -3.03
N LEU A 120 -3.63 12.06 -3.01
CA LEU A 120 -2.52 12.79 -2.38
C LEU A 120 -2.42 12.51 -0.90
N LEU A 121 -3.54 12.40 -0.18
CA LEU A 121 -3.57 12.03 1.23
C LEU A 121 -2.95 10.65 1.46
N LEU A 122 -3.34 9.67 0.63
CA LEU A 122 -2.79 8.33 0.71
C LEU A 122 -1.28 8.36 0.42
N LEU A 123 -0.85 9.01 -0.67
CA LEU A 123 0.57 9.07 -1.02
C LEU A 123 1.42 9.82 0.02
N SER A 124 0.91 10.90 0.59
CA SER A 124 1.63 11.71 1.60
C SER A 124 1.70 11.04 2.96
N ALA A 125 0.63 10.35 3.37
CA ALA A 125 0.59 9.64 4.64
C ALA A 125 1.38 8.32 4.61
N HIS A 126 1.55 7.70 3.43
CA HIS A 126 2.28 6.44 3.27
C HIS A 126 3.79 6.62 3.14
N TRP A 127 4.43 6.92 4.27
CA TRP A 127 5.89 7.01 4.36
C TRP A 127 6.62 5.82 3.71
N ALA A 128 6.18 4.58 3.98
CA ALA A 128 6.83 3.38 3.45
C ALA A 128 6.90 3.34 1.90
N MET A 129 5.97 4.00 1.24
CA MET A 129 5.98 4.12 -0.21
C MET A 129 7.03 5.13 -0.69
N THR A 130 7.06 6.32 -0.08
CA THR A 130 8.09 7.35 -0.34
C THR A 130 9.50 6.90 0.07
N TYR A 131 9.60 6.06 1.09
CA TYR A 131 10.86 5.46 1.57
C TYR A 131 11.56 4.70 0.45
N SER A 132 10.80 3.95 -0.35
CA SER A 132 11.31 3.16 -1.46
C SER A 132 11.84 4.02 -2.60
N LEU A 133 11.41 5.29 -2.75
CA LEU A 133 12.01 6.20 -3.73
C LEU A 133 13.45 6.58 -3.36
N SER A 134 13.75 6.71 -2.06
CA SER A 134 15.09 7.03 -1.58
C SER A 134 15.96 5.78 -1.33
N HIS A 135 15.34 4.63 -1.07
CA HIS A 135 15.99 3.33 -0.86
C HIS A 135 15.57 2.34 -1.94
N PHE A 136 15.82 2.70 -3.20
CA PHE A 136 15.24 2.04 -4.38
C PHE A 136 15.61 0.57 -4.59
N TYR A 137 16.63 0.04 -3.89
CA TYR A 137 16.88 -1.40 -3.86
C TYR A 137 15.73 -2.17 -3.19
N GLN A 138 14.95 -1.52 -2.32
CA GLN A 138 13.73 -2.05 -1.73
C GLN A 138 12.54 -1.96 -2.72
N ALA A 139 12.79 -2.17 -4.01
CA ALA A 139 11.75 -2.20 -5.04
C ALA A 139 10.69 -3.29 -4.78
N THR A 140 11.04 -4.31 -4.00
CA THR A 140 10.12 -5.30 -3.43
C THR A 140 9.00 -4.65 -2.63
N ASP A 141 9.32 -3.69 -1.77
CA ASP A 141 8.33 -2.94 -0.97
C ASP A 141 7.53 -1.98 -1.86
N ALA A 142 8.15 -1.35 -2.86
CA ALA A 142 7.47 -0.47 -3.81
C ALA A 142 6.41 -1.21 -4.65
N LEU A 143 6.70 -2.44 -5.09
CA LEU A 143 5.80 -3.23 -5.93
C LEU A 143 4.59 -3.81 -5.20
N ILE A 144 4.61 -3.87 -3.86
CA ILE A 144 3.45 -4.29 -3.06
C ILE A 144 2.23 -3.42 -3.37
N TYR A 145 2.43 -2.11 -3.49
CA TYR A 145 1.34 -1.15 -3.67
C TYR A 145 0.59 -1.32 -5.01
N PRO A 146 1.25 -1.25 -6.19
CA PRO A 146 0.54 -1.45 -7.46
C PRO A 146 -0.02 -2.87 -7.60
N PHE A 147 0.64 -3.90 -7.07
CA PHE A 147 0.11 -5.28 -7.12
C PHE A 147 -1.12 -5.44 -6.23
N GLY A 148 -1.07 -4.92 -4.99
CA GLY A 148 -2.22 -4.91 -4.08
C GLY A 148 -3.40 -4.12 -4.65
N LEU A 149 -3.15 -2.99 -5.30
CA LEU A 149 -4.18 -2.21 -5.99
C LEU A 149 -4.79 -2.97 -7.18
N LEU A 150 -3.97 -3.67 -7.96
CA LEU A 150 -4.42 -4.48 -9.09
C LEU A 150 -5.22 -5.70 -8.62
N MET A 151 -4.81 -6.33 -7.52
CA MET A 151 -5.61 -7.37 -6.87
C MET A 151 -6.94 -6.82 -6.39
N PHE A 152 -6.98 -5.65 -5.75
CA PHE A 152 -8.25 -5.02 -5.38
C PHE A 152 -9.16 -4.76 -6.60
N TYR A 153 -8.58 -4.28 -7.70
CA TYR A 153 -9.30 -4.09 -8.95
C TYR A 153 -9.91 -5.40 -9.48
N PHE A 154 -9.13 -6.49 -9.54
CA PHE A 154 -9.65 -7.79 -9.98
C PHE A 154 -10.68 -8.39 -9.01
N LEU A 155 -10.52 -8.13 -7.71
CA LEU A 155 -11.48 -8.56 -6.69
C LEU A 155 -12.84 -7.89 -6.91
N ARG A 156 -12.86 -6.58 -7.22
CA ARG A 156 -14.10 -5.86 -7.56
C ARG A 156 -14.83 -6.45 -8.78
N GLN A 157 -14.08 -7.06 -9.70
CA GLN A 157 -14.60 -7.66 -10.93
C GLN A 157 -14.91 -9.16 -10.78
N ASN A 158 -14.68 -9.75 -9.60
CA ASN A 158 -14.70 -11.20 -9.40
C ASN A 158 -13.81 -11.96 -10.40
N ASN A 159 -12.71 -11.34 -10.85
CA ASN A 159 -11.78 -11.92 -11.81
C ASN A 159 -10.74 -12.79 -11.08
N SER A 160 -11.11 -14.05 -10.81
CA SER A 160 -10.23 -14.99 -10.10
C SER A 160 -8.94 -15.30 -10.85
N SER A 161 -8.93 -15.30 -12.19
CA SER A 161 -7.72 -15.51 -12.98
C SER A 161 -6.72 -14.36 -12.80
N GLY A 162 -7.22 -13.12 -12.76
CA GLY A 162 -6.41 -11.94 -12.45
C GLY A 162 -5.81 -12.00 -11.05
N ILE A 163 -6.60 -12.35 -10.03
CA ILE A 163 -6.09 -12.54 -8.66
C ILE A 163 -5.03 -13.65 -8.61
N LEU A 164 -5.26 -14.79 -9.27
CA LEU A 164 -4.29 -15.89 -9.29
C LEU A 164 -2.96 -15.44 -9.90
N LEU A 165 -2.99 -14.81 -11.08
CA LEU A 165 -1.78 -14.37 -11.77
C LEU A 165 -0.97 -13.40 -10.91
N ILE A 166 -1.61 -12.35 -10.39
CA ILE A 166 -0.93 -11.36 -9.55
C ILE A 166 -0.54 -11.98 -8.20
N GLY A 167 -1.29 -12.96 -7.70
CA GLY A 167 -0.97 -13.72 -6.48
C GLY A 167 0.33 -14.49 -6.62
N LEU A 168 0.46 -15.25 -7.71
CA LEU A 168 1.67 -16.03 -8.02
C LEU A 168 2.88 -15.11 -8.25
N LEU A 169 2.71 -14.02 -9.01
CA LEU A 169 3.78 -13.03 -9.18
C LEU A 169 4.12 -12.34 -7.86
N GLY A 170 3.11 -12.04 -7.03
CA GLY A 170 3.25 -11.41 -5.73
C GLY A 170 4.07 -12.25 -4.76
N CYS A 171 3.96 -13.58 -4.81
CA CYS A 171 4.84 -14.50 -4.08
C CYS A 171 6.33 -14.24 -4.35
N LEU A 172 6.69 -13.86 -5.59
CA LEU A 172 8.06 -13.57 -6.01
C LEU A 172 8.49 -12.12 -5.72
N VAL A 173 7.59 -11.27 -5.23
CA VAL A 173 7.89 -9.89 -4.81
C VAL A 173 8.06 -9.85 -3.29
N ARG A 174 7.01 -10.28 -2.57
CA ARG A 174 6.92 -10.23 -1.11
C ARG A 174 5.79 -11.14 -0.64
N GLN A 175 6.04 -11.89 0.44
CA GLN A 175 5.08 -12.85 0.99
C GLN A 175 3.74 -12.20 1.38
N ASN A 176 3.74 -10.91 1.72
CA ASN A 176 2.54 -10.15 2.08
C ASN A 176 1.47 -10.16 0.97
N LEU A 177 1.87 -10.21 -0.31
CA LEU A 177 0.93 -10.25 -1.44
C LEU A 177 0.24 -11.61 -1.59
N PHE A 178 0.87 -12.70 -1.12
CA PHE A 178 0.21 -14.01 -1.04
C PHE A 178 -1.03 -13.95 -0.15
N VAL A 179 -0.96 -13.23 0.97
CA VAL A 179 -2.09 -13.07 1.90
C VAL A 179 -3.30 -12.46 1.16
N PHE A 180 -3.09 -11.37 0.41
CA PHE A 180 -4.16 -10.78 -0.39
C PHE A 180 -4.68 -11.78 -1.43
N GLY A 181 -3.80 -12.39 -2.21
CA GLY A 181 -4.18 -13.37 -3.24
C GLY A 181 -5.02 -14.52 -2.69
N PHE A 182 -4.61 -15.08 -1.54
CA PHE A 182 -5.30 -16.18 -0.86
C PHE A 182 -6.70 -15.77 -0.41
N PHE A 183 -6.84 -14.71 0.38
CA PHE A 183 -8.14 -14.27 0.87
C PHE A 183 -9.03 -13.73 -0.27
N GLY A 184 -8.44 -13.14 -1.30
CA GLY A 184 -9.15 -12.67 -2.49
C GLY A 184 -9.76 -13.83 -3.29
N LEU A 185 -8.99 -14.89 -3.56
CA LEU A 185 -9.51 -16.10 -4.21
C LEU A 185 -10.52 -16.82 -3.32
N MET A 186 -10.30 -16.89 -2.01
CA MET A 186 -11.25 -17.48 -1.07
C MET A 186 -12.59 -16.72 -1.09
N GLN A 187 -12.55 -15.39 -1.08
CA GLN A 187 -13.75 -14.55 -1.20
C GLN A 187 -14.48 -14.80 -2.53
N ILE A 188 -13.77 -14.80 -3.67
CA ILE A 188 -14.38 -15.04 -4.98
C ILE A 188 -14.95 -16.46 -5.09
N ALA A 189 -14.23 -17.47 -4.58
CA ALA A 189 -14.70 -18.85 -4.57
C ALA A 189 -15.97 -19.01 -3.72
N TYR A 190 -16.01 -18.36 -2.56
CA TYR A 190 -17.20 -18.34 -1.70
C TYR A 190 -18.41 -17.69 -2.39
N VAL A 191 -18.21 -16.53 -3.05
CA VAL A 191 -19.30 -15.80 -3.73
C VAL A 191 -19.77 -16.51 -5.00
N SER A 192 -18.85 -17.06 -5.79
CA SER A 192 -19.17 -17.67 -7.09
C SER A 192 -19.68 -19.11 -6.99
N GLY A 193 -19.27 -19.86 -5.95
CA GLY A 193 -19.54 -21.29 -5.80
C GLY A 193 -18.86 -22.18 -6.85
N LYS A 194 -17.97 -21.65 -7.70
CA LYS A 194 -17.38 -22.41 -8.81
C LYS A 194 -16.18 -23.24 -8.37
N LYS A 195 -16.19 -24.54 -8.68
CA LYS A 195 -15.06 -25.45 -8.45
C LYS A 195 -13.74 -24.96 -9.08
N SER A 196 -13.82 -24.29 -10.23
CA SER A 196 -12.66 -23.71 -10.90
C SER A 196 -11.93 -22.66 -10.05
N ASP A 197 -12.66 -21.92 -9.21
CA ASP A 197 -12.07 -20.86 -8.39
C ASP A 197 -11.43 -21.43 -7.11
N VAL A 198 -11.98 -22.52 -6.58
CA VAL A 198 -11.31 -23.33 -5.54
C VAL A 198 -10.03 -23.95 -6.07
N LEU A 199 -10.02 -24.45 -7.31
CA LEU A 199 -8.81 -24.99 -7.92
C LEU A 199 -7.72 -23.92 -8.05
N LYS A 200 -8.07 -22.69 -8.43
CA LYS A 200 -7.10 -21.58 -8.48
C LYS A 200 -6.52 -21.26 -7.10
N LEU A 201 -7.32 -21.32 -6.04
CA LEU A 201 -6.82 -21.18 -4.66
C LEU A 201 -5.78 -22.26 -4.33
N ILE A 202 -6.06 -23.51 -4.68
CA ILE A 202 -5.11 -24.63 -4.50
C ILE A 202 -3.83 -24.38 -5.30
N VAL A 203 -3.94 -23.96 -6.56
CA VAL A 203 -2.78 -23.64 -7.40
C VAL A 203 -1.93 -22.52 -6.77
N LEU A 204 -2.55 -21.47 -6.24
CA LEU A 204 -1.84 -20.41 -5.53
C LEU A 204 -1.08 -20.96 -4.32
N CYS A 205 -1.73 -21.78 -3.48
CA CYS A 205 -1.09 -22.40 -2.31
C CYS A 205 0.07 -23.32 -2.70
N LEU A 206 -0.10 -24.16 -3.73
CA LEU A 206 0.96 -25.04 -4.23
C LEU A 206 2.13 -24.23 -4.81
N GLY A 207 1.84 -23.15 -5.54
CA GLY A 207 2.86 -22.23 -6.04
C GLY A 207 3.65 -21.58 -4.91
N TYR A 208 2.96 -21.09 -3.87
CA TYR A 208 3.61 -20.49 -2.71
C TYR A 208 4.49 -21.49 -1.95
N VAL A 209 3.98 -22.69 -1.67
CA VAL A 209 4.73 -23.76 -0.98
C VAL A 209 5.92 -24.22 -1.83
N GLY A 210 5.72 -24.38 -3.14
CA GLY A 210 6.77 -24.73 -4.09
C GLY A 210 7.89 -23.70 -4.10
N ALA A 211 7.56 -22.41 -4.22
CA ALA A 211 8.52 -21.32 -4.18
C ALA A 211 9.25 -21.25 -2.82
N THR A 212 8.52 -21.38 -1.71
CA THR A 212 9.09 -21.38 -0.36
C THR A 212 10.12 -22.50 -0.19
N LYS A 213 9.80 -23.71 -0.67
CA LYS A 213 10.71 -24.86 -0.60
C LYS A 213 11.93 -24.67 -1.52
N TYR A 214 11.71 -24.24 -2.76
CA TYR A 214 12.78 -24.05 -3.74
C TYR A 214 13.81 -23.03 -3.26
N TYR A 215 13.35 -21.90 -2.70
CA TYR A 215 14.22 -20.83 -2.20
C TYR A 215 14.69 -21.02 -0.75
N GLN A 216 14.39 -22.16 -0.12
CA GLN A 216 14.71 -22.44 1.29
C GLN A 216 14.26 -21.34 2.27
N ALA A 217 13.17 -20.64 1.95
CA ALA A 217 12.66 -19.51 2.73
C ALA A 217 11.90 -19.94 4.01
N SER A 218 11.91 -21.25 4.35
CA SER A 218 11.20 -21.83 5.48
C SER A 218 11.79 -21.46 6.85
N GLY A 219 13.11 -21.25 6.94
CA GLY A 219 13.80 -20.94 8.20
C GLY A 219 13.38 -19.61 8.82
N ALA A 220 13.20 -18.57 8.00
CA ALA A 220 12.71 -17.27 8.44
C ALA A 220 11.23 -17.31 8.85
N LEU A 221 10.43 -18.14 8.16
CA LEU A 221 9.02 -18.34 8.48
C LEU A 221 8.86 -19.00 9.87
N LEU A 222 9.65 -20.02 10.18
CA LEU A 222 9.59 -20.70 11.48
C LEU A 222 9.99 -19.77 12.64
N ALA A 223 11.03 -18.96 12.44
CA ALA A 223 11.51 -17.99 13.44
C ALA A 223 10.48 -16.87 13.73
N HIS A 224 9.66 -16.51 12.74
CA HIS A 224 8.57 -15.52 12.92
C HIS A 224 7.24 -16.13 13.36
N LEU A 225 7.04 -17.45 13.20
CA LEU A 225 5.78 -18.12 13.59
C LEU A 225 5.80 -18.66 15.02
N ILE A 226 6.98 -18.80 15.63
CA ILE A 226 7.14 -19.28 17.00
C ILE A 226 7.89 -18.21 17.81
N PRO A 227 7.23 -17.07 18.12
CA PRO A 227 7.79 -16.15 19.11
C PRO A 227 7.86 -16.86 20.46
N PRO A 228 8.78 -16.45 21.36
CA PRO A 228 8.75 -16.87 22.75
C PRO A 228 7.33 -16.65 23.31
N ALA A 229 6.82 -17.60 24.11
CA ALA A 229 5.42 -17.60 24.58
C ALA A 229 5.04 -16.30 25.32
N ASP A 230 6.02 -15.61 25.89
CA ASP A 230 5.89 -14.40 26.70
C ASP A 230 5.68 -13.13 25.85
N TYR A 231 5.94 -13.23 24.54
CA TYR A 231 6.00 -12.11 23.60
C TYR A 231 4.62 -11.68 23.07
N ILE A 232 3.63 -12.57 23.10
CA ILE A 232 2.22 -12.27 22.77
C ILE A 232 1.44 -11.93 24.06
N SER A 233 2.06 -11.16 24.96
CA SER A 233 1.34 -10.55 26.08
C SER A 233 0.81 -9.18 25.68
N LEU A 234 -0.36 -8.79 26.20
CA LEU A 234 -0.97 -7.49 25.90
C LEU A 234 -0.03 -6.32 26.26
N SER A 235 0.76 -6.48 27.33
CA SER A 235 1.75 -5.48 27.77
C SER A 235 2.87 -5.27 26.77
N VAL A 236 3.40 -6.35 26.16
CA VAL A 236 4.46 -6.26 25.13
C VAL A 236 3.90 -5.67 23.84
N LEU A 237 2.71 -6.10 23.41
CA LEU A 237 2.09 -5.51 22.22
C LEU A 237 1.78 -4.01 22.41
N TRP A 238 1.40 -3.62 23.63
CA TRP A 238 1.16 -2.22 23.97
C TRP A 238 2.45 -1.40 24.03
N SER A 239 3.55 -1.93 24.58
CA SER A 239 4.84 -1.23 24.56
C SER A 239 5.36 -1.06 23.14
N VAL A 240 5.30 -2.11 22.32
CA VAL A 240 5.65 -2.05 20.89
C VAL A 240 4.79 -1.02 20.16
N TRP A 241 3.49 -0.96 20.44
CA TRP A 241 2.59 0.04 19.85
C TRP A 241 3.01 1.48 20.18
N LEU A 242 3.38 1.74 21.44
CA LEU A 242 3.81 3.06 21.88
C LEU A 242 5.19 3.44 21.32
N GLU A 243 6.17 2.53 21.39
CA GLU A 243 7.54 2.74 20.91
C GLU A 243 7.61 2.87 19.39
N SER A 244 6.75 2.15 18.66
CA SER A 244 6.74 2.20 17.20
C SER A 244 6.21 3.50 16.60
N GLU A 245 5.60 4.36 17.40
CA GLU A 245 4.90 5.56 16.93
C GLU A 245 3.76 5.28 15.92
N LEU A 246 3.23 4.04 15.86
CA LEU A 246 2.23 3.64 14.87
C LEU A 246 0.95 4.47 14.92
N THR A 247 0.53 4.90 16.13
CA THR A 247 -0.60 5.83 16.33
C THR A 247 -0.46 7.08 15.47
N TRP A 248 0.75 7.62 15.35
CA TRP A 248 1.00 8.86 14.62
C TRP A 248 0.86 8.67 13.11
N LEU A 249 1.14 7.47 12.61
CA LEU A 249 0.99 7.11 11.20
C LEU A 249 -0.46 6.83 10.81
N LEU A 250 -1.31 6.51 11.78
CA LEU A 250 -2.75 6.37 11.59
C LEU A 250 -3.49 7.71 11.68
N LEU A 251 -2.89 8.72 12.32
CA LEU A 251 -3.50 10.03 12.55
C LEU A 251 -4.01 10.70 11.25
N PRO A 252 -3.29 10.64 10.12
CA PRO A 252 -3.78 11.19 8.86
C PRO A 252 -5.03 10.50 8.29
N ALA A 253 -5.27 9.24 8.65
CA ALA A 253 -6.47 8.50 8.24
C ALA A 253 -7.70 8.87 9.07
N ILE A 254 -7.52 9.26 10.33
CA ILE A 254 -8.61 9.46 11.31
C ILE A 254 -9.74 10.34 10.76
N PRO A 255 -9.48 11.53 10.16
CA PRO A 255 -10.56 12.40 9.68
C PRO A 255 -11.41 11.74 8.61
N VAL A 256 -10.78 10.95 7.73
CA VAL A 256 -11.47 10.27 6.64
C VAL A 256 -12.30 9.10 7.17
N LEU A 257 -11.76 8.36 8.14
CA LEU A 257 -12.44 7.22 8.75
C LEU A 257 -13.63 7.64 9.59
N LEU A 258 -13.49 8.70 10.39
CA LEU A 258 -14.54 9.21 11.27
C LEU A 258 -15.63 9.98 10.51
N ARG A 259 -15.36 10.46 9.30
CA ARG A 259 -16.35 11.22 8.53
C ARG A 259 -17.54 10.36 8.10
N ASN A 260 -17.32 9.08 7.81
CA ASN A 260 -18.36 8.12 7.46
C ASN A 260 -17.95 6.69 7.90
N PRO A 261 -18.03 6.39 9.21
CA PRO A 261 -17.58 5.10 9.75
C PRO A 261 -18.43 3.94 9.25
N GLU A 262 -19.73 4.16 9.03
CA GLU A 262 -20.63 3.14 8.48
C GLU A 262 -20.21 2.77 7.06
N GLY A 263 -19.87 3.74 6.21
CA GLY A 263 -19.35 3.48 4.87
C GLY A 263 -18.02 2.72 4.86
N VAL A 264 -17.14 2.98 5.84
CA VAL A 264 -15.89 2.21 6.02
C VAL A 264 -16.19 0.77 6.43
N PHE A 265 -17.09 0.57 7.40
CA PHE A 265 -17.51 -0.77 7.81
C PHE A 265 -18.15 -1.53 6.65
N ASN A 266 -19.05 -0.90 5.91
CA ASN A 266 -19.69 -1.47 4.73
C ASN A 266 -18.68 -1.81 3.62
N PHE A 267 -17.63 -1.01 3.46
CA PHE A 267 -16.53 -1.32 2.54
C PHE A 267 -15.84 -2.64 2.93
N PHE A 268 -15.44 -2.80 4.18
CA PHE A 268 -14.76 -4.04 4.62
C PHE A 268 -15.69 -5.24 4.69
N LYS A 269 -16.98 -5.04 4.99
CA LYS A 269 -18.00 -6.08 4.87
C LYS A 269 -18.14 -6.58 3.43
N ARG A 270 -18.04 -5.69 2.45
CA ARG A 270 -18.08 -6.04 1.02
C ARG A 270 -16.76 -6.64 0.52
N TYR A 271 -15.64 -6.23 1.09
CA TYR A 271 -14.30 -6.67 0.70
C TYR A 271 -13.52 -7.25 1.89
N PRO A 272 -13.97 -8.36 2.50
CA PRO A 272 -13.30 -8.96 3.65
C PRO A 272 -11.85 -9.37 3.34
N ALA A 273 -11.52 -9.74 2.10
CA ALA A 273 -10.14 -10.03 1.72
C ALA A 273 -9.18 -8.84 1.92
N VAL A 274 -9.67 -7.63 1.68
CA VAL A 274 -8.91 -6.38 1.85
C VAL A 274 -8.66 -6.11 3.34
N LEU A 275 -9.67 -6.38 4.20
CA LEU A 275 -9.53 -6.30 5.64
C LEU A 275 -8.50 -7.32 6.15
N MET A 276 -8.61 -8.58 5.74
CA MET A 276 -7.71 -9.65 6.19
C MET A 276 -6.26 -9.38 5.79
N TYR A 277 -6.03 -8.94 4.55
CA TYR A 277 -4.70 -8.49 4.11
C TYR A 277 -4.18 -7.36 5.02
N GLY A 278 -4.98 -6.31 5.23
CA GLY A 278 -4.55 -5.17 6.04
C GLY A 278 -4.21 -5.55 7.48
N LEU A 279 -5.05 -6.36 8.12
CA LEU A 279 -4.84 -6.83 9.49
C LEU A 279 -3.59 -7.70 9.62
N ILE A 280 -3.45 -8.73 8.77
CA ILE A 280 -2.33 -9.67 8.86
C ILE A 280 -1.00 -8.97 8.59
N VAL A 281 -0.93 -8.13 7.55
CA VAL A 281 0.32 -7.44 7.19
C VAL A 281 0.70 -6.39 8.24
N THR A 282 -0.28 -5.73 8.87
CA THR A 282 -0.02 -4.79 9.98
C THR A 282 0.40 -5.52 11.26
N ALA A 283 -0.17 -6.69 11.53
CA ALA A 283 0.10 -7.47 12.73
C ALA A 283 1.44 -8.23 12.67
N GLN A 284 1.85 -8.71 11.49
CA GLN A 284 3.08 -9.48 11.31
C GLN A 284 4.34 -8.85 11.96
N PRO A 285 4.65 -7.54 11.79
CA PRO A 285 5.87 -6.97 12.36
C PRO A 285 5.86 -6.89 13.89
N PHE A 286 4.70 -6.95 14.57
CA PHE A 286 4.66 -7.03 16.04
C PHE A 286 5.36 -8.29 16.56
N ILE A 287 5.29 -9.39 15.80
CA ILE A 287 5.90 -10.66 16.17
C ILE A 287 7.42 -10.62 16.00
N ALA A 288 7.93 -9.67 15.19
CA ALA A 288 9.35 -9.54 14.84
C ALA A 288 9.98 -8.23 15.34
N PHE A 289 9.34 -7.51 16.27
CA PHE A 289 9.76 -6.16 16.64
C PHE A 289 11.18 -6.13 17.23
N ASP A 290 11.47 -6.98 18.23
CA ASP A 290 12.79 -7.08 18.85
C ASP A 290 13.92 -7.39 17.87
N MET A 291 13.62 -8.13 16.79
CA MET A 291 14.61 -8.53 15.80
C MET A 291 14.86 -7.45 14.75
N THR A 292 13.87 -6.61 14.47
CA THR A 292 13.88 -5.73 13.29
C THR A 292 14.01 -4.25 13.64
N GLY A 293 13.65 -3.87 14.87
CA GLY A 293 13.67 -2.51 15.37
C GLY A 293 12.56 -1.61 14.80
N GLN A 294 12.43 -0.41 15.37
CA GLN A 294 11.35 0.55 15.08
C GLN A 294 11.19 0.86 13.58
N ALA A 295 12.29 1.15 12.87
CA ALA A 295 12.24 1.60 11.48
C ALA A 295 11.69 0.52 10.53
N ASN A 296 12.10 -0.74 10.71
CA ASN A 296 11.58 -1.85 9.91
C ASN A 296 10.15 -2.22 10.27
N PHE A 297 9.81 -2.17 11.57
CA PHE A 297 8.45 -2.36 12.02
C PHE A 297 7.49 -1.40 11.32
N VAL A 298 7.78 -0.09 11.37
CA VAL A 298 6.96 0.96 10.76
C VAL A 298 6.84 0.74 9.26
N ARG A 299 7.96 0.42 8.59
CA ARG A 299 7.99 0.16 7.15
C ARG A 299 7.03 -0.96 6.75
N ILE A 300 7.08 -2.09 7.45
CA ILE A 300 6.25 -3.27 7.13
C ILE A 300 4.79 -3.03 7.52
N ALA A 301 4.53 -2.48 8.72
CA ALA A 301 3.17 -2.22 9.19
C ALA A 301 2.41 -1.28 8.22
N MET A 302 3.10 -0.26 7.69
CA MET A 302 2.50 0.68 6.73
C MET A 302 2.08 0.04 5.41
N GLN A 303 2.63 -1.12 5.03
CA GLN A 303 2.18 -1.89 3.87
C GLN A 303 0.80 -2.53 4.11
N GLY A 304 0.40 -2.74 5.36
CA GLY A 304 -0.92 -3.24 5.76
C GLY A 304 -1.93 -2.13 6.06
N ILE A 305 -1.48 -0.89 6.19
CA ILE A 305 -2.32 0.25 6.57
C ILE A 305 -2.97 0.96 5.36
N TRP A 306 -2.38 0.89 4.16
CA TRP A 306 -2.97 1.54 2.97
C TRP A 306 -4.41 1.13 2.61
N PRO A 307 -4.86 -0.11 2.86
CA PRO A 307 -6.27 -0.49 2.67
C PRO A 307 -7.23 0.31 3.54
N LEU A 308 -6.80 0.74 4.74
CA LEU A 308 -7.60 1.58 5.62
C LEU A 308 -7.83 2.97 5.02
N TYR A 309 -6.78 3.57 4.45
CA TYR A 309 -6.89 4.83 3.73
C TYR A 309 -7.76 4.70 2.49
N LEU A 310 -7.63 3.59 1.75
CA LEU A 310 -8.49 3.30 0.60
C LEU A 310 -9.97 3.18 1.02
N ALA A 311 -10.28 2.47 2.11
CA ALA A 311 -11.63 2.32 2.63
C ALA A 311 -12.23 3.67 3.05
N GLY A 312 -11.45 4.48 3.78
CA GLY A 312 -11.82 5.86 4.11
C GLY A 312 -12.11 6.68 2.85
N ALA A 313 -11.21 6.67 1.87
CA ALA A 313 -11.37 7.41 0.62
C ALA A 313 -12.64 6.98 -0.13
N TYR A 314 -12.90 5.69 -0.23
CA TYR A 314 -14.09 5.12 -0.87
C TYR A 314 -15.39 5.55 -0.17
N SER A 315 -15.35 5.61 1.16
CA SER A 315 -16.47 6.02 2.02
C SER A 315 -16.74 7.53 1.93
N LEU A 316 -15.68 8.34 1.88
CA LEU A 316 -15.80 9.80 1.77
C LEU A 316 -16.34 10.23 0.40
N ILE A 317 -15.94 9.57 -0.68
CA ILE A 317 -16.48 9.89 -2.02
C ILE A 317 -17.98 9.63 -2.08
N SER A 318 -18.49 8.61 -1.39
CA SER A 318 -19.94 8.32 -1.38
C SER A 318 -20.80 9.36 -0.66
N VAL A 319 -20.23 10.22 0.19
CA VAL A 319 -20.98 11.29 0.88
C VAL A 319 -20.93 12.64 0.15
N ALA A 320 -20.27 12.72 -1.01
CA ALA A 320 -20.25 13.88 -1.90
C ALA A 320 -20.03 15.23 -1.18
N PRO A 321 -18.85 15.46 -0.56
CA PRO A 321 -18.56 16.69 0.15
C PRO A 321 -18.67 17.91 -0.76
N ASN A 322 -19.06 19.05 -0.18
CA ASN A 322 -19.22 20.29 -0.95
C ASN A 322 -17.86 20.86 -1.39
N ARG A 323 -17.85 21.88 -2.25
CA ARG A 323 -16.61 22.47 -2.79
C ARG A 323 -15.67 23.01 -1.72
N LYS A 324 -16.18 23.58 -0.62
CA LYS A 324 -15.34 24.09 0.49
C LYS A 324 -14.65 22.95 1.22
N GLU A 325 -15.39 21.89 1.54
CA GLU A 325 -14.87 20.67 2.15
C GLU A 325 -13.83 20.00 1.24
N GLN A 326 -14.08 19.92 -0.08
CA GLN A 326 -13.11 19.41 -1.05
C GLN A 326 -11.80 20.22 -1.03
N CYS A 327 -11.88 21.56 -1.01
CA CYS A 327 -10.69 22.41 -0.89
C CYS A 327 -9.93 22.16 0.43
N LEU A 328 -10.64 21.95 1.54
CA LEU A 328 -10.01 21.61 2.82
C LEU A 328 -9.30 20.25 2.76
N TRP A 329 -9.85 19.25 2.08
CA TRP A 329 -9.20 17.96 1.85
C TRP A 329 -7.93 18.08 0.98
N VAL A 330 -7.97 18.91 -0.06
CA VAL A 330 -6.77 19.24 -0.85
C VAL A 330 -5.72 19.87 0.05
N LEU A 331 -6.08 20.90 0.82
CA LEU A 331 -5.15 21.60 1.71
C LEU A 331 -4.57 20.66 2.76
N TYR A 332 -5.39 19.78 3.35
CA TYR A 332 -4.94 18.79 4.32
C TYR A 332 -3.86 17.87 3.75
N SER A 333 -4.10 17.37 2.53
CA SER A 333 -3.19 16.44 1.84
C SER A 333 -1.87 17.13 1.48
N LEU A 334 -1.94 18.38 1.03
CA LEU A 334 -0.74 19.19 0.71
C LEU A 334 0.05 19.56 1.97
N LEU A 335 -0.63 19.87 3.07
CA LEU A 335 0.03 20.14 4.35
C LEU A 335 0.79 18.90 4.81
N LEU A 336 0.15 17.73 4.83
CA LEU A 336 0.77 16.44 5.15
C LEU A 336 2.02 16.17 4.29
N ALA A 337 1.90 16.35 2.98
CA ALA A 337 3.01 16.21 2.03
C ALA A 337 4.23 17.11 2.34
N SER A 338 3.98 18.28 2.93
CA SER A 338 5.02 19.27 3.24
C SER A 338 5.66 19.10 4.62
N THR A 339 5.10 18.26 5.49
CA THR A 339 5.45 18.25 6.92
C THR A 339 5.72 16.84 7.45
N TYR A 340 6.99 16.50 7.68
CA TYR A 340 7.42 15.27 8.35
C TYR A 340 7.99 15.48 9.77
N SER A 341 7.95 16.70 10.32
CA SER A 341 8.52 17.00 11.65
C SER A 341 7.52 16.85 12.79
N HIS A 342 8.01 16.44 13.97
CA HIS A 342 7.20 16.21 15.18
C HIS A 342 6.39 17.45 15.61
N SER A 343 6.93 18.66 15.45
CA SER A 343 6.28 19.93 15.82
C SER A 343 5.01 20.23 15.02
N PHE A 344 4.86 19.67 13.82
CA PHE A 344 3.71 19.89 12.95
C PHE A 344 2.56 18.88 13.16
N ARG A 345 2.80 17.84 13.96
CA ARG A 345 1.79 16.81 14.28
C ARG A 345 0.59 17.39 15.03
N ALA A 346 0.80 18.40 15.88
CA ALA A 346 -0.27 19.15 16.54
C ALA A 346 -1.13 19.96 15.55
N MET A 347 -0.52 20.56 14.52
CA MET A 347 -1.26 21.26 13.47
C MET A 347 -2.12 20.31 12.64
N LEU A 348 -1.64 19.10 12.37
CA LEU A 348 -2.41 18.06 11.68
C LEU A 348 -3.64 17.62 12.50
N VAL A 349 -3.50 17.50 13.82
CA VAL A 349 -4.62 17.23 14.73
C VAL A 349 -5.62 18.38 14.73
N LEU A 350 -5.16 19.63 14.85
CA LEU A 350 -6.03 20.80 14.82
C LEU A 350 -6.77 20.93 13.48
N PHE A 351 -6.09 20.66 12.36
CA PHE A 351 -6.70 20.68 11.03
C PHE A 351 -7.69 19.54 10.82
N ALA A 352 -7.38 18.34 11.33
CA ALA A 352 -8.30 17.20 11.39
C ALA A 352 -9.58 17.55 12.18
N LEU A 353 -9.43 18.18 13.34
CA LEU A 353 -10.57 18.63 14.17
C LEU A 353 -11.37 19.74 13.47
N LEU A 354 -10.71 20.65 12.75
CA LEU A 354 -11.37 21.66 11.92
C LEU A 354 -12.22 21.01 10.81
N LEU A 355 -11.66 20.04 10.09
CA LEU A 355 -12.38 19.29 9.04
C LEU A 355 -13.62 18.58 9.58
N LEU A 356 -13.49 17.93 10.73
CA LEU A 356 -14.60 17.23 11.38
C LEU A 356 -15.65 18.20 11.94
N SER A 357 -15.24 19.33 12.52
CA SER A 357 -16.16 20.33 13.06
C SER A 357 -16.95 21.08 11.99
N VAL A 358 -16.32 21.45 10.87
CA VAL A 358 -17.01 22.04 9.70
C VAL A 358 -18.06 21.06 9.15
N SER A 359 -17.71 19.77 9.09
CA SER A 359 -18.62 18.72 8.64
C SER A 359 -19.80 18.53 9.60
N ALA A 360 -19.54 18.48 10.91
CA ALA A 360 -20.57 18.27 11.93
C ALA A 360 -21.53 19.47 12.06
N TRP A 361 -21.02 20.71 11.90
CA TRP A 361 -21.86 21.91 11.89
C TRP A 361 -22.88 21.88 10.75
N ARG A 362 -22.47 21.40 9.57
CA ARG A 362 -23.36 21.25 8.42
C ARG A 362 -24.47 20.23 8.65
N GLU A 363 -24.15 19.05 9.17
CA GLU A 363 -25.15 18.02 9.42
C GLU A 363 -26.24 18.51 10.38
N ARG A 364 -25.86 19.26 11.42
CA ARG A 364 -26.81 19.90 12.33
C ARG A 364 -27.70 20.91 11.61
N ASN A 365 -27.13 21.76 10.78
CA ASN A 365 -27.90 22.78 10.07
C ASN A 365 -28.82 22.19 9.00
N ALA A 366 -28.42 21.10 8.34
CA ALA A 366 -29.25 20.40 7.37
C ALA A 366 -30.49 19.77 8.04
N ILE A 367 -30.31 19.19 9.24
CA ILE A 367 -31.39 18.66 10.07
C ILE A 367 -32.33 19.76 10.57
N GLN A 368 -31.80 20.95 10.88
CA GLN A 368 -32.63 22.09 11.33
C GLN A 368 -33.43 22.76 10.21
N SER A 369 -33.04 22.56 8.95
CA SER A 369 -33.70 23.13 7.77
C SER A 369 -34.69 22.19 7.08
N ALA A 370 -34.79 20.94 7.52
CA ALA A 370 -35.71 19.91 7.02
C ALA A 370 -36.84 19.69 8.05
#